data_AF-A0A8T9Q6Z4-F1
#
_entry.id   AF-A0A8T9Q6Z4-F1
#
_cell.length_a   1.000
_cell.length_b   1.000
_cell.length_c   1.000
_cell.angle_alpha   90.00
_cell.angle_beta   90.00
_cell.angle_gamma   90.00
#
_symmetry.space_group_name_H-M   'P 1'
#
loop_
_entity.id
_entity.type
_entity.pdbx_description
1 polymer ?
#
loop_
_entity_poly.entity_id
_entity_poly.type
_entity_poly.pdbx_seq_one_letter_code
_entity_poly.pdbx_strand_id
1 'polypeptide(L)'
;MVLFLVGSAVGGAMIHHLGHTVGAADGGPGLPVLGWSTRHGDLRAAHFLGLHALQALPLFGWLLARYFPTLQNRGQLLGIMSFTLLYTGAIGWLYVHALQGLPLWKLS
;
A
#
# COMPACT_ATOMS: atom_id res chain seq x y z
N MET A 1 8.00 -11.41 5.45
CA MET A 1 9.14 -10.59 5.91
C MET A 1 9.37 -9.37 5.01
N VAL A 2 9.65 -9.55 3.70
CA VAL A 2 10.01 -8.42 2.80
C VAL A 2 8.96 -7.30 2.77
N LEU A 3 7.68 -7.63 2.57
CA LEU A 3 6.61 -6.63 2.54
C LEU A 3 6.46 -5.83 3.84
N PHE A 4 6.70 -6.48 4.99
CA PHE A 4 6.73 -5.81 6.27
C PHE A 4 7.89 -4.80 6.34
N LEU A 5 9.08 -5.16 5.85
CA LEU A 5 10.21 -4.25 5.78
C LEU A 5 9.93 -3.05 4.85
N VAL A 6 9.26 -3.29 3.71
CA VAL A 6 8.82 -2.23 2.81
C VAL A 6 7.84 -1.28 3.52
N GLY A 7 6.81 -1.81 4.18
CA GLY A 7 5.86 -1.00 4.94
C GLY A 7 6.53 -0.18 6.06
N SER A 8 7.46 -0.80 6.79
CA SER A 8 8.27 -0.14 7.82
C SER A 8 9.18 0.95 7.24
N ALA A 9 9.77 0.74 6.05
CA ALA A 9 10.58 1.74 5.38
C ALA A 9 9.76 2.98 4.98
N VAL A 10 8.53 2.79 4.49
CA VAL A 10 7.60 3.91 4.24
C VAL A 10 7.26 4.65 5.53
N GLY A 11 7.08 3.92 6.64
CA GLY A 11 6.93 4.49 7.98
C GLY A 11 8.12 5.36 8.38
N GLY A 12 9.34 4.85 8.19
CA GLY A 12 10.58 5.58 8.43
C GLY A 12 10.71 6.84 7.56
N ALA A 13 10.25 6.80 6.30
CA ALA A 13 10.23 7.97 5.43
C ALA A 13 9.33 9.08 5.99
N MET A 14 8.13 8.76 6.51
CA MET A 14 7.27 9.78 7.15
C MET A 14 7.92 10.42 8.38
N ILE A 15 8.65 9.64 9.19
CA ILE A 15 9.40 10.16 10.33
C ILE A 15 10.50 11.11 9.85
N HIS A 16 11.25 10.73 8.82
CA HIS A 16 12.29 11.58 8.21
C HIS A 16 11.72 12.88 7.64
N HIS A 17 10.52 12.85 7.05
CA HIS A 17 9.82 14.03 6.54
C HIS A 17 9.12 14.87 7.62
N LEU A 18 9.05 14.39 8.87
CA LEU A 18 8.28 14.99 9.96
C LEU A 18 6.81 15.26 9.59
N GLY A 19 6.23 14.39 8.74
CA GLY A 19 4.89 14.55 8.21
C GLY A 19 4.53 13.49 7.19
N HIS A 20 3.27 13.51 6.73
CA HIS A 20 2.76 12.58 5.74
C HIS A 20 2.37 13.25 4.42
N THR A 21 2.13 14.56 4.42
CA THR A 21 1.81 15.33 3.21
C THR A 21 3.09 15.70 2.47
N VAL A 22 3.09 15.53 1.14
CA VAL A 22 4.21 15.89 0.27
C VAL A 22 3.76 16.97 -0.71
N GLY A 23 4.58 18.02 -0.87
CA GLY A 23 4.28 19.16 -1.75
C GLY A 23 3.53 20.31 -1.07
N ALA A 24 3.24 20.22 0.22
CA ALA A 24 2.67 21.28 1.05
C ALA A 24 3.03 21.08 2.53
N ALA A 25 2.62 22.02 3.39
CA ALA A 25 2.65 21.83 4.83
C ALA A 25 1.79 20.61 5.24
N ASP A 26 2.19 19.93 6.32
CA ASP A 26 1.52 18.72 6.77
C ASP A 26 0.07 18.98 7.19
N GLY A 27 -0.82 18.05 6.83
CA GLY A 27 -2.27 18.19 7.05
C GLY A 27 -3.04 18.83 5.89
N GLY A 28 -4.21 19.41 6.21
CA GLY A 28 -5.18 19.97 5.25
C GLY A 28 -6.39 19.07 4.99
N PRO A 29 -7.23 19.41 3.97
CA PRO A 29 -8.40 18.62 3.62
C PRO A 29 -8.02 17.19 3.22
N GLY A 30 -8.72 16.22 3.80
CA GLY A 30 -8.48 14.81 3.58
C GLY A 30 -9.73 14.02 3.24
N LEU A 31 -9.56 12.80 2.73
CA LEU A 31 -10.65 11.88 2.47
C LEU A 31 -11.43 11.57 3.75
N PRO A 32 -12.76 11.42 3.68
CA PRO A 32 -13.55 10.93 4.81
C PRO A 32 -12.99 9.60 5.33
N VAL A 33 -12.97 9.42 6.65
CA VAL A 33 -12.45 8.23 7.35
C VAL A 33 -10.92 8.07 7.31
N LEU A 34 -10.31 8.09 6.13
CA LEU A 34 -8.88 7.82 5.97
C LEU A 34 -8.00 9.05 6.22
N GLY A 35 -8.54 10.24 6.01
CA GLY A 35 -7.85 11.51 6.22
C GLY A 35 -6.75 11.82 5.20
N TRP A 36 -6.55 10.98 4.17
CA TRP A 36 -5.50 11.19 3.16
C TRP A 36 -5.73 12.47 2.37
N SER A 37 -4.67 13.25 2.15
CA SER A 37 -4.74 14.54 1.46
C SER A 37 -5.46 14.46 0.12
N THR A 38 -6.41 15.37 -0.10
CA THR A 38 -7.16 15.47 -1.36
C THR A 38 -6.55 16.47 -2.35
N ARG A 39 -5.55 17.23 -1.90
CA ARG A 39 -4.90 18.29 -2.67
C ARG A 39 -3.45 17.99 -3.03
N HIS A 40 -2.76 17.23 -2.20
CA HIS A 40 -1.32 16.97 -2.30
C HIS A 40 -1.03 15.48 -2.10
N GLY A 41 0.23 15.08 -2.26
CA GLY A 41 0.67 13.70 -2.02
C GLY A 41 0.53 13.32 -0.55
N ASP A 42 0.20 12.05 -0.28
CA ASP A 42 0.07 11.53 1.08
C ASP A 42 0.70 10.15 1.23
N LEU A 43 1.78 10.06 2.02
CA LEU A 43 2.53 8.83 2.25
C LEU A 43 1.74 7.77 3.03
N ARG A 44 0.66 8.16 3.74
CA ARG A 44 -0.16 7.21 4.52
C ARG A 44 -0.84 6.18 3.64
N ALA A 45 -1.19 6.50 2.39
CA ALA A 45 -1.80 5.53 1.49
C ALA A 45 -0.86 4.34 1.22
N ALA A 46 0.42 4.62 0.91
CA ALA A 46 1.44 3.60 0.72
C ALA A 46 1.73 2.82 2.01
N HIS A 47 1.85 3.53 3.14
CA HIS A 47 2.11 2.90 4.44
C HIS A 47 0.96 2.00 4.88
N PHE A 48 -0.29 2.44 4.69
CA PHE A 48 -1.49 1.68 5.01
C PHE A 48 -1.50 0.33 4.29
N LEU A 49 -1.29 0.31 2.96
CA LEU A 49 -1.17 -0.95 2.23
C LEU A 49 0.02 -1.79 2.75
N GLY A 50 1.15 -1.15 3.06
CA GLY A 50 2.30 -1.81 3.67
C GLY A 50 1.96 -2.56 4.96
N LEU A 51 1.21 -1.93 5.87
CA LEU A 51 0.75 -2.54 7.13
C LEU A 51 -0.22 -3.70 6.89
N HIS A 52 -1.16 -3.55 5.96
CA HIS A 52 -2.17 -4.56 5.67
C HIS A 52 -1.63 -5.75 4.86
N ALA A 53 -0.38 -5.69 4.38
CA ALA A 53 0.25 -6.80 3.67
C ALA A 53 0.23 -8.11 4.48
N LEU A 54 0.42 -8.02 5.79
CA LEU A 54 0.40 -9.18 6.69
C LEU A 54 -0.98 -9.84 6.79
N GLN A 55 -2.05 -9.13 6.47
CA GLN A 55 -3.42 -9.65 6.46
C GLN A 55 -3.83 -10.07 5.05
N ALA A 56 -3.52 -9.25 4.04
CA ALA A 56 -3.93 -9.45 2.66
C ALA A 56 -3.31 -10.72 2.04
N LEU A 57 -2.02 -10.96 2.25
CA LEU A 57 -1.33 -12.14 1.69
C LEU A 57 -1.87 -13.48 2.20
N PRO A 58 -1.98 -13.73 3.52
CA PRO A 58 -2.52 -14.98 4.01
C PRO A 58 -4.00 -15.14 3.66
N LEU A 59 -4.79 -14.06 3.68
CA LEU A 59 -6.18 -14.10 3.24
C LEU A 59 -6.29 -14.51 1.77
N PHE A 60 -5.48 -13.92 0.89
CA PHE A 60 -5.45 -14.29 -0.53
C PHE A 60 -5.03 -15.75 -0.73
N GLY A 61 -4.00 -16.21 -0.02
CA GLY A 61 -3.58 -17.62 -0.06
C GLY A 61 -4.70 -18.58 0.38
N TRP A 62 -5.42 -18.23 1.45
CA TRP A 62 -6.58 -18.99 1.92
C TRP A 62 -7.72 -19.00 0.90
N LEU A 63 -8.05 -17.84 0.30
CA LEU A 63 -9.07 -17.74 -0.76
C LEU A 63 -8.71 -18.60 -1.98
N LEU A 64 -7.44 -18.57 -2.39
CA LEU A 64 -6.94 -19.36 -3.53
C LEU A 64 -7.10 -20.86 -3.26
N ALA A 65 -6.71 -21.32 -2.07
CA ALA A 65 -6.88 -22.71 -1.67
C ALA A 65 -8.35 -23.13 -1.53
N ARG A 66 -9.21 -22.22 -1.05
CA ARG A 66 -10.64 -22.49 -0.81
C ARG A 66 -11.44 -22.58 -2.10
N TYR A 67 -11.23 -21.65 -3.04
CA TYR A 67 -12.06 -21.51 -4.24
C TYR A 67 -11.45 -22.16 -5.48
N PHE A 68 -10.14 -22.42 -5.48
CA PHE A 68 -9.45 -23.08 -6.58
C PHE A 68 -8.65 -24.31 -6.11
N PRO A 69 -9.30 -25.28 -5.43
CA PRO A 69 -8.61 -26.43 -4.84
C PRO A 69 -7.99 -27.36 -5.90
N THR A 70 -8.44 -27.30 -7.15
CA THR A 70 -7.92 -28.09 -8.27
C THR A 70 -6.62 -27.55 -8.85
N LEU A 71 -6.22 -26.32 -8.48
CA LEU A 71 -4.90 -25.81 -8.85
C LEU A 71 -3.83 -26.65 -8.17
N GLN A 72 -2.90 -27.17 -8.96
CA GLN A 72 -1.71 -27.82 -8.45
C GLN A 72 -0.92 -26.84 -7.56
N ASN A 73 -0.09 -27.37 -6.65
CA ASN A 73 0.76 -26.57 -5.75
C ASN A 73 1.57 -25.49 -6.49
N ARG A 74 2.06 -25.79 -7.71
CA ARG A 74 2.76 -24.82 -8.55
C ARG A 74 1.86 -23.65 -8.98
N GLY A 75 0.60 -23.93 -9.36
CA GLY A 75 -0.36 -22.90 -9.72
C GLY A 75 -0.73 -22.00 -8.54
N GLN A 76 -0.92 -22.59 -7.36
CA GLN A 76 -1.18 -21.82 -6.14
C GLN A 76 0.01 -20.93 -5.75
N LEU A 77 1.23 -21.49 -5.82
CA LEU A 77 2.47 -20.75 -5.57
C LEU A 77 2.61 -19.57 -6.54
N LEU A 78 2.43 -19.81 -7.84
CA LEU A 78 2.48 -18.75 -8.85
C LEU A 78 1.43 -17.67 -8.58
N GLY A 79 0.20 -18.06 -8.23
CA GLY A 79 -0.86 -17.11 -7.86
C GLY A 79 -0.46 -16.23 -6.68
N ILE A 80 0.08 -16.81 -5.60
CA ILE A 80 0.56 -16.07 -4.43
C ILE A 80 1.74 -15.15 -4.80
N MET A 81 2.69 -15.63 -5.62
CA MET A 81 3.84 -14.83 -6.07
C MET A 81 3.38 -13.65 -6.93
N SER A 82 2.48 -13.87 -7.89
CA SER A 82 1.90 -12.81 -8.72
C SER A 82 1.16 -11.78 -7.86
N PHE A 83 0.33 -12.22 -6.92
CA PHE A 83 -0.37 -11.32 -6.00
C PHE A 83 0.61 -10.51 -5.15
N THR A 84 1.64 -11.15 -4.60
CA THR A 84 2.69 -10.51 -3.80
C THR A 84 3.42 -9.43 -4.61
N LEU A 85 3.77 -9.73 -5.86
CA LEU A 85 4.45 -8.80 -6.75
C LEU A 85 3.58 -7.59 -7.08
N LEU A 86 2.31 -7.83 -7.44
CA LEU A 86 1.34 -6.76 -7.72
C LEU A 86 1.10 -5.88 -6.49
N TYR A 87 0.94 -6.50 -5.31
CA TYR A 87 0.71 -5.80 -4.06
C TYR A 87 1.91 -4.92 -3.68
N THR A 88 3.14 -5.46 -3.82
CA THR A 88 4.38 -4.69 -3.59
C THR A 88 4.51 -3.55 -4.60
N GLY A 89 4.22 -3.83 -5.87
CA GLY A 89 4.21 -2.83 -6.93
C GLY A 89 3.21 -1.69 -6.66
N ALA A 90 2.01 -2.01 -6.15
CA ALA A 90 1.02 -1.02 -5.76
C ALA A 90 1.50 -0.12 -4.62
N ILE A 91 2.15 -0.69 -3.60
CA ILE A 91 2.78 0.11 -2.51
C ILE A 91 3.84 1.05 -3.08
N GLY A 92 4.75 0.53 -3.91
CA GLY A 92 5.82 1.32 -4.52
C GLY A 92 5.28 2.43 -5.42
N TRP A 93 4.26 2.13 -6.21
CA TRP A 93 3.57 3.11 -7.04
C TRP A 93 2.91 4.21 -6.20
N LEU A 94 2.15 3.85 -5.15
CA LEU A 94 1.53 4.82 -4.25
C LEU A 94 2.58 5.72 -3.59
N TYR A 95 3.72 5.15 -3.19
CA TYR A 95 4.81 5.89 -2.58
C TYR A 95 5.40 6.92 -3.57
N VAL A 96 5.75 6.49 -4.77
CA VAL A 96 6.29 7.39 -5.81
C VAL A 96 5.27 8.44 -6.23
N HIS A 97 3.99 8.06 -6.37
CA HIS A 97 2.90 8.99 -6.67
C HIS A 97 2.73 10.06 -5.59
N ALA A 98 2.80 9.67 -4.32
CA ALA A 98 2.80 10.61 -3.20
C ALA A 98 4.04 11.52 -3.22
N LEU A 99 5.23 10.99 -3.54
CA LEU A 99 6.44 11.80 -3.67
C LEU A 99 6.38 12.85 -4.79
N GLN A 100 5.57 12.62 -5.82
CA GLN A 100 5.29 13.62 -6.87
C GLN A 100 4.40 14.77 -6.37
N GLY A 101 3.92 14.72 -5.12
CA GLY A 101 3.04 15.72 -4.54
C GLY A 101 1.62 15.67 -5.09
N LEU A 102 1.25 14.58 -5.77
CA LEU A 102 -0.07 14.42 -6.38
C LEU A 102 -1.04 13.71 -5.41
N PRO A 103 -2.26 14.22 -5.25
CA PRO A 103 -3.26 13.52 -4.45
C PRO A 103 -3.66 12.20 -5.11
N LEU A 104 -3.92 11.19 -4.29
CA LEU A 104 -4.47 9.92 -4.77
C LEU A 104 -5.89 10.10 -5.30
N TRP A 105 -6.70 10.87 -4.56
CA TRP A 105 -8.08 11.17 -4.92
C TRP A 105 -8.38 12.64 -4.66
N LYS A 106 -8.95 13.32 -5.65
CA LYS A 106 -9.32 14.72 -5.54
C LYS A 106 -10.77 14.83 -5.12
N LEU A 107 -11.02 15.50 -4.01
CA LEU A 107 -12.34 16.04 -3.70
C LEU A 107 -12.30 17.51 -4.08
N SER A 108 -13.05 17.85 -5.13
CA SER A 108 -13.21 19.20 -5.68
C SER A 108 -13.72 20.18 -4.62
#